data_AF-A0A7V2TZ69-F1
#
_entry.id   AF-A0A7V2TZ69-F1
#
_cell.length_a   1.000
_cell.length_b   1.000
_cell.length_c   1.000
_cell.angle_alpha   90.00
_cell.angle_beta   90.00
_cell.angle_gamma   90.00
#
_symmetry.space_group_name_H-M   'P 1'
#
loop_
_entity.id
_entity.type
_entity.pdbx_description
1 polymer ?
#
loop_
_entity_poly.entity_id
_entity_poly.type
_entity_poly.pdbx_seq_one_letter_code
_entity_poly.pdbx_strand_id
1 'polypeptide(L)'
;LFGYRFFYPPMQVGDHRVLWHRPLAAFPSPGEKAPSVLFDAPLGYLTAYPPGRPGLDDPVELWPRMLNREIQQTLLELGKEHPHESTTIRRITNLLAARRLFGRKQVPRSFARQLLRLRRDERLAEWLDSLPAAVGNGPLGEKLAGQLRGVVEPKRKSSPGSRAVSPAPSMTYGWSAGRAFEVRYWKDIADLSTGRYLNQANSDCILDPVTRGQIKHHRRDLERLGDHLLSYYRRVVAANGLGKKARVGDLPFQWRTAFEFEWWGGWKANQEGRAEERNLMAVIPGRDRRRAVIMADHYDTAYMEDVYDRDRGGSGARLSARGADDNHSATAALMRAAPVFCALSRRGLLGCDVWLVHLTGEEFPADCMGARHLCQQLVEGTLRLRLADGSWEDLSRVRVQGVFVLDMIAHNNDHEPDVFQISPGTGAEALWLAYQAHLANETWNAWTATWNRRPSRKGLGRGRRIRNREAIPPSR
;
A
#
# COMPACT_ATOMS: atom_id res chain seq x y z
N LEU A 1 -7.59 24.88 -39.15
CA LEU A 1 -7.87 23.49 -38.73
C LEU A 1 -8.12 23.52 -37.22
N PHE A 2 -9.34 23.24 -36.75
CA PHE A 2 -9.62 23.10 -35.32
C PHE A 2 -9.45 21.61 -34.97
N GLY A 3 -8.62 21.31 -33.98
CA GLY A 3 -8.41 19.95 -33.48
C GLY A 3 -8.72 19.89 -31.99
N TYR A 4 -9.53 18.93 -31.57
CA TYR A 4 -9.81 18.69 -30.16
C TYR A 4 -8.83 17.64 -29.61
N ARG A 5 -8.26 17.88 -28.44
CA ARG A 5 -7.49 16.87 -27.69
C ARG A 5 -8.36 16.33 -26.57
N PHE A 6 -8.83 15.10 -26.71
CA PHE A 6 -9.61 14.42 -25.68
C PHE A 6 -8.70 13.95 -24.54
N PHE A 7 -8.97 14.38 -23.31
CA PHE A 7 -8.59 13.64 -22.11
C PHE A 7 -9.83 12.86 -21.65
N TYR A 8 -9.74 11.54 -21.68
CA TYR A 8 -10.82 10.63 -21.29
C TYR A 8 -10.44 9.94 -19.97
N PRO A 9 -11.33 9.87 -18.96
CA PRO A 9 -12.64 10.53 -18.86
C PRO A 9 -12.56 12.02 -18.40
N PRO A 10 -13.64 12.82 -18.59
CA PRO A 10 -13.73 14.21 -18.10
C PRO A 10 -13.49 14.32 -16.59
N MET A 11 -13.03 15.48 -16.13
CA MET A 11 -12.91 15.76 -14.69
C MET A 11 -14.29 15.68 -14.03
N GLN A 12 -14.42 14.89 -12.98
CA GLN A 12 -15.67 14.75 -12.24
C GLN A 12 -15.68 15.69 -11.01
N VAL A 13 -16.72 16.50 -10.87
CA VAL A 13 -16.94 17.38 -9.71
C VAL A 13 -18.36 17.13 -9.19
N GLY A 14 -18.47 16.43 -8.07
CA GLY A 14 -19.76 15.90 -7.61
C GLY A 14 -20.42 15.07 -8.71
N ASP A 15 -21.68 15.35 -9.00
CA ASP A 15 -22.45 14.66 -10.04
C ASP A 15 -22.29 15.27 -11.43
N HIS A 16 -21.25 16.08 -11.69
CA HIS A 16 -21.05 16.72 -12.98
C HIS A 16 -19.70 16.35 -13.63
N ARG A 17 -19.75 16.14 -14.94
CA ARG A 17 -18.58 16.05 -15.83
C ARG A 17 -18.20 17.45 -16.29
N VAL A 18 -17.00 17.89 -15.99
CA VAL A 18 -16.50 19.22 -16.32
C VAL A 18 -15.54 19.15 -17.50
N LEU A 19 -15.80 19.95 -18.53
CA LEU A 19 -14.94 20.15 -19.69
C LEU A 19 -14.37 21.57 -19.67
N TRP A 20 -13.08 21.71 -19.96
CA TRP A 20 -12.43 23.02 -20.09
C TRP A 20 -12.24 23.37 -21.57
N HIS A 21 -13.00 24.35 -22.05
CA HIS A 21 -12.93 24.90 -23.41
C HIS A 21 -11.86 25.98 -23.46
N ARG A 22 -10.59 25.58 -23.56
CA ARG A 22 -9.47 26.51 -23.66
C ARG A 22 -9.10 26.76 -25.13
N PRO A 23 -9.12 28.01 -25.63
CA PRO A 23 -8.63 28.30 -26.97
C PRO A 23 -7.11 28.08 -27.03
N LEU A 24 -6.67 27.36 -28.05
CA LEU A 24 -5.25 27.24 -28.41
C LEU A 24 -4.99 28.19 -29.58
N ALA A 25 -4.32 29.31 -29.31
CA ALA A 25 -3.93 30.25 -30.34
C ALA A 25 -2.46 30.02 -30.72
N ALA A 26 -2.19 29.86 -32.02
CA ALA A 26 -0.85 29.72 -32.54
C ALA A 26 -0.74 30.48 -33.87
N PHE A 27 0.44 31.02 -34.16
CA PHE A 27 0.72 31.78 -35.37
C PHE A 27 2.08 31.39 -35.97
N PRO A 28 2.25 31.46 -37.29
CA PRO A 28 3.56 31.27 -37.92
C PRO A 28 4.46 32.47 -37.60
N SER A 29 5.64 32.22 -37.04
CA SER A 29 6.65 33.25 -36.81
C SER A 29 7.61 33.34 -37.99
N PRO A 30 7.87 34.54 -38.55
CA PRO A 30 8.81 34.69 -39.66
C PRO A 30 10.19 34.12 -39.33
N GLY A 31 10.68 33.19 -40.15
CA GLY A 31 12.01 32.56 -39.97
C GLY A 31 12.04 31.35 -39.04
N GLU A 32 10.95 31.03 -38.35
CA GLU A 32 10.85 29.83 -37.52
C GLU A 32 10.22 28.66 -38.28
N LYS A 33 10.75 27.44 -38.08
CA LYS A 33 10.21 26.21 -38.68
C LYS A 33 8.95 25.68 -37.97
N ALA A 34 8.64 26.19 -36.79
CA ALA A 34 7.52 25.77 -35.97
C ALA A 34 6.60 26.96 -35.66
N PRO A 35 5.27 26.76 -35.56
CA PRO A 35 4.35 27.81 -35.16
C PRO A 35 4.56 28.18 -33.69
N SER A 36 4.52 29.48 -33.39
CA SER A 36 4.58 29.97 -32.01
C SER A 36 3.19 29.88 -31.38
N VAL A 37 3.12 29.34 -30.16
CA VAL A 37 1.87 29.21 -29.39
C VAL A 37 1.74 30.38 -28.42
N LEU A 38 0.59 31.05 -28.43
CA LEU A 38 0.24 32.08 -27.44
C LEU A 38 -0.23 31.41 -26.16
N PHE A 39 0.69 31.22 -25.21
CA PHE A 39 0.37 30.62 -23.91
C PHE A 39 -0.57 31.49 -23.05
N ASP A 40 -0.60 32.79 -23.33
CA ASP A 40 -1.41 33.82 -22.64
C ASP A 40 -2.73 34.14 -23.37
N ALA A 41 -3.17 33.27 -24.29
CA ALA A 41 -4.51 33.36 -24.87
C ALA A 41 -5.59 33.33 -23.77
N PRO A 42 -6.81 33.85 -24.03
CA PRO A 42 -7.90 33.81 -23.06
C PRO A 42 -8.07 32.41 -22.48
N LEU A 43 -8.29 32.31 -21.16
CA LEU A 43 -8.39 31.01 -20.48
C LEU A 43 -9.60 30.18 -20.96
N GLY A 44 -10.51 30.80 -21.69
CA GLY A 44 -11.79 30.21 -22.09
C GLY A 44 -12.70 30.02 -20.89
N TYR A 45 -13.56 29.02 -20.96
CA TYR A 45 -14.57 28.72 -19.94
C TYR A 45 -14.65 27.21 -19.72
N LEU A 46 -15.28 26.79 -18.63
CA LEU A 46 -15.62 25.40 -18.39
C LEU A 46 -17.13 25.22 -18.47
N THR A 47 -17.54 24.03 -18.87
CA THR A 47 -18.96 23.61 -18.87
C THR A 47 -19.09 22.36 -18.01
N ALA A 48 -20.11 22.29 -17.18
CA ALA A 48 -20.40 21.11 -16.37
C ALA A 48 -21.72 20.45 -16.84
N TYR A 49 -21.69 19.13 -17.00
CA TYR A 49 -22.82 18.34 -17.51
C TYR A 49 -23.19 17.17 -16.58
N PRO A 50 -24.49 16.86 -16.40
CA PRO A 50 -24.91 15.62 -15.75
C PRO A 50 -24.46 14.38 -16.55
N PRO A 51 -23.89 13.33 -15.91
CA PRO A 51 -23.25 12.21 -16.58
C PRO A 51 -24.21 11.30 -17.38
N GLY A 52 -25.52 11.31 -17.05
CA GLY A 52 -26.54 10.46 -17.70
C GLY A 52 -27.32 11.12 -18.84
N ARG A 53 -27.34 12.47 -18.91
CA ARG A 53 -27.99 13.26 -19.95
C ARG A 53 -27.28 14.62 -20.06
N PRO A 54 -26.17 14.70 -20.82
CA PRO A 54 -25.53 15.99 -21.06
C PRO A 54 -26.44 16.80 -21.98
N GLY A 55 -27.24 17.71 -21.42
CA GLY A 55 -27.92 18.75 -22.20
C GLY A 55 -26.85 19.68 -22.77
N LEU A 56 -26.34 19.36 -23.96
CA LEU A 56 -25.20 20.07 -24.54
C LEU A 56 -25.52 21.55 -24.80
N ASP A 57 -26.79 21.87 -25.00
CA ASP A 57 -27.31 23.21 -25.28
C ASP A 57 -27.56 24.03 -24.01
N ASP A 58 -27.49 23.43 -22.82
CA ASP A 58 -27.73 24.08 -21.52
C ASP A 58 -26.69 23.65 -20.47
N PRO A 59 -25.40 24.00 -20.66
CA PRO A 59 -24.37 23.68 -19.69
C PRO A 59 -24.44 24.62 -18.47
N VAL A 60 -23.99 24.13 -17.32
CA VAL A 60 -23.55 25.04 -16.26
C VAL A 60 -22.22 25.65 -16.68
N GLU A 61 -22.24 26.92 -17.07
CA GLU A 61 -21.04 27.68 -17.42
C GLU A 61 -20.25 28.09 -16.17
N LEU A 62 -18.95 27.86 -16.21
CA LEU A 62 -18.01 28.16 -15.14
C LEU A 62 -16.82 28.93 -15.72
N TRP A 63 -16.34 29.94 -15.00
CA TRP A 63 -15.19 30.73 -15.42
C TRP A 63 -13.94 30.33 -14.63
N PRO A 64 -12.80 30.02 -15.30
CA PRO A 64 -11.60 29.59 -14.61
C PRO A 64 -11.04 30.73 -13.76
N ARG A 65 -11.02 30.55 -12.44
CA ARG A 65 -10.30 31.44 -11.52
C ARG A 65 -8.91 30.86 -11.24
N MET A 66 -7.91 31.38 -11.94
CA MET A 66 -6.51 31.00 -11.67
C MET A 66 -6.13 31.49 -10.29
N LEU A 67 -5.74 30.55 -9.43
CA LEU A 67 -5.27 30.87 -8.10
C LEU A 67 -3.81 31.32 -8.19
N ASN A 68 -3.53 32.51 -7.67
CA ASN A 68 -2.16 32.96 -7.49
C ASN A 68 -1.52 32.15 -6.36
N ARG A 69 -0.78 31.10 -6.74
CA ARG A 69 -0.11 30.20 -5.80
C ARG A 69 1.39 30.31 -6.01
N GLU A 70 2.01 31.15 -5.19
CA GLU A 70 3.40 31.60 -5.37
C GLU A 70 4.39 30.44 -5.53
N ILE A 71 4.33 29.41 -4.66
CA ILE A 71 5.25 28.27 -4.72
C ILE A 71 5.06 27.47 -6.01
N GLN A 72 3.81 27.29 -6.45
CA GLN A 72 3.49 26.57 -7.69
C GLN A 72 3.93 27.36 -8.92
N GLN A 73 3.85 28.70 -8.89
CA GLN A 73 4.38 29.54 -9.96
C GLN A 73 5.90 29.43 -10.04
N THR A 74 6.59 29.52 -8.91
CA THR A 74 8.05 29.30 -8.84
C THR A 74 8.45 27.90 -9.35
N LEU A 75 7.63 26.88 -9.08
CA LEU A 75 7.85 25.53 -9.61
C LEU A 75 7.63 25.43 -11.13
N LEU A 76 6.66 26.17 -11.66
CA LEU A 76 6.38 26.23 -13.11
C LEU A 76 7.50 26.98 -13.85
N GLU A 77 8.02 28.07 -13.28
CA GLU A 77 9.20 28.78 -13.77
C GLU A 77 10.40 27.83 -13.83
N LEU A 78 10.65 27.08 -12.75
CA LEU A 78 11.70 26.06 -12.70
C LEU A 78 11.54 25.01 -13.82
N GLY A 79 10.33 24.49 -14.01
CA GLY A 79 10.07 23.48 -15.05
C GLY A 79 10.26 23.98 -16.48
N LYS A 80 10.10 25.30 -16.72
CA LYS A 80 10.38 25.91 -18.03
C LYS A 80 11.87 26.08 -18.27
N GLU A 81 12.62 26.53 -17.27
CA GLU A 81 14.07 26.77 -17.38
C GLU A 81 14.87 25.44 -17.37
N HIS A 82 14.38 24.43 -16.64
CA HIS A 82 15.09 23.18 -16.41
C HIS A 82 14.17 21.96 -16.62
N PRO A 83 13.80 21.63 -17.88
CA PRO A 83 12.86 20.54 -18.18
C PRO A 83 13.35 19.16 -17.72
N HIS A 84 14.65 19.00 -17.48
CA HIS A 84 15.25 17.76 -16.98
C HIS A 84 15.16 17.57 -15.45
N GLU A 85 14.78 18.61 -14.69
CA GLU A 85 14.63 18.58 -13.21
C GLU A 85 13.33 17.91 -12.71
N SER A 86 12.83 16.93 -13.47
CA SER A 86 11.56 16.24 -13.20
C SER A 86 11.47 15.60 -11.81
N THR A 87 12.61 15.15 -11.24
CA THR A 87 12.65 14.55 -9.91
C THR A 87 12.46 15.59 -8.81
N THR A 88 13.17 16.72 -8.87
CA THR A 88 13.03 17.83 -7.91
C THR A 88 11.61 18.39 -7.93
N ILE A 89 11.07 18.60 -9.13
CA ILE A 89 9.68 19.08 -9.31
C ILE A 89 8.67 18.10 -8.71
N ARG A 90 8.82 16.80 -8.96
CA ARG A 90 7.96 15.76 -8.39
C ARG A 90 8.05 15.71 -6.86
N ARG A 91 9.25 15.79 -6.28
CA ARG A 91 9.47 15.81 -4.82
C ARG A 91 8.74 16.99 -4.17
N ILE A 92 8.90 18.19 -4.72
CA ILE A 92 8.24 19.39 -4.22
C ILE A 92 6.71 19.28 -4.36
N THR A 93 6.23 18.79 -5.50
CA THR A 93 4.80 18.57 -5.74
C THR A 93 4.21 17.62 -4.69
N ASN A 94 4.88 16.52 -4.37
CA ASN A 94 4.46 15.58 -3.33
C ASN A 94 4.37 16.26 -1.95
N LEU A 95 5.37 17.06 -1.58
CA LEU A 95 5.37 17.78 -0.31
C LEU A 95 4.22 18.80 -0.22
N LEU A 96 3.96 19.55 -1.29
CA LEU A 96 2.86 20.53 -1.35
C LEU A 96 1.49 19.84 -1.34
N ALA A 97 1.34 18.73 -2.06
CA ALA A 97 0.14 17.91 -2.03
C ALA A 97 -0.12 17.38 -0.62
N ALA A 98 0.93 16.88 0.05
CA ALA A 98 0.84 16.42 1.43
C ALA A 98 0.42 17.55 2.38
N ARG A 99 1.03 18.74 2.30
CA ARG A 99 0.61 19.92 3.11
C ARG A 99 -0.88 20.21 2.95
N ARG A 100 -1.38 20.21 1.71
CA ARG A 100 -2.79 20.46 1.41
C ARG A 100 -3.69 19.40 2.02
N LEU A 101 -3.39 18.12 1.79
CA LEU A 101 -4.19 17.00 2.28
C LEU A 101 -4.17 16.87 3.80
N PHE A 102 -3.06 17.22 4.44
CA PHE A 102 -2.92 17.19 5.89
C PHE A 102 -3.71 18.30 6.59
N GLY A 103 -4.19 19.31 5.84
CA GLY A 103 -4.95 20.44 6.37
C GLY A 103 -4.16 21.32 7.35
N ARG A 104 -2.83 21.16 7.43
CA ARG A 104 -1.96 21.93 8.34
C ARG A 104 -1.21 23.02 7.60
N LYS A 105 -0.84 24.06 8.34
CA LYS A 105 0.06 25.10 7.83
C LYS A 105 1.42 24.51 7.44
N GLN A 106 1.92 23.54 8.23
CA GLN A 106 3.23 22.92 8.05
C GLN A 106 3.18 21.39 8.14
N VAL A 107 4.07 20.73 7.40
CA VAL A 107 4.25 19.28 7.42
C VAL A 107 5.31 18.91 8.47
N PRO A 108 5.06 17.88 9.31
CA PRO A 108 6.05 17.40 10.27
C PRO A 108 7.40 17.11 9.63
N ARG A 109 8.48 17.60 10.25
CA ARG A 109 9.81 17.64 9.63
C ARG A 109 10.32 16.26 9.19
N SER A 110 10.17 15.25 10.06
CA SER A 110 10.57 13.87 9.76
C SER A 110 9.75 13.26 8.64
N PHE A 111 8.44 13.57 8.60
CA PHE A 111 7.54 13.09 7.55
C PHE A 111 7.82 13.77 6.20
N ALA A 112 8.10 15.07 6.20
CA ALA A 112 8.50 15.83 5.00
C ALA A 112 9.74 15.22 4.34
N ARG A 113 10.74 14.81 5.15
CA ARG A 113 11.93 14.11 4.64
C ARG A 113 11.57 12.82 3.90
N GLN A 114 10.62 12.03 4.42
CA GLN A 114 10.19 10.78 3.78
C GLN A 114 9.39 11.03 2.50
N LEU A 115 8.50 12.02 2.49
CA LEU A 115 7.72 12.42 1.31
C LEU A 115 8.62 12.87 0.14
N LEU A 116 9.76 13.48 0.45
CA LEU A 116 10.77 13.89 -0.52
C LEU A 116 11.65 12.74 -1.02
N ARG A 117 11.58 11.55 -0.41
CA ARG A 117 12.43 10.38 -0.77
C ARG A 117 13.91 10.75 -0.89
N LEU A 118 14.39 11.50 0.11
CA LEU A 118 15.79 11.92 0.20
C LEU A 118 16.68 10.73 0.57
N ARG A 119 17.94 10.73 0.13
CA ARG A 119 18.88 9.63 0.43
C ARG A 119 19.10 9.48 1.94
N ARG A 120 19.52 8.30 2.40
CA ARG A 120 19.68 7.97 3.83
C ARG A 120 20.60 8.95 4.57
N ASP A 121 21.69 9.34 3.92
CA ASP A 121 22.74 10.23 4.40
C ASP A 121 22.40 11.73 4.23
N GLU A 122 21.57 12.06 3.25
CA GLU A 122 21.16 13.43 2.95
C GLU A 122 20.18 13.99 3.99
N ARG A 123 20.51 15.11 4.64
CA ARG A 123 19.59 15.77 5.59
C ARG A 123 18.63 16.70 4.87
N LEU A 124 17.43 16.86 5.43
CA LEU A 124 16.43 17.79 4.87
C LEU A 124 16.92 19.24 4.78
N ALA A 125 17.76 19.69 5.72
CA ALA A 125 18.35 21.03 5.66
C ALA A 125 19.32 21.14 4.48
N GLU A 126 20.24 20.19 4.35
CA GLU A 126 21.23 20.13 3.26
C GLU A 126 20.55 20.07 1.89
N TRP A 127 19.46 19.31 1.75
CA TRP A 127 18.67 19.28 0.52
C TRP A 127 18.00 20.62 0.21
N LEU A 128 17.44 21.32 1.22
CA LEU A 128 16.87 22.66 1.02
C LEU A 128 17.94 23.69 0.66
N ASP A 129 19.12 23.57 1.25
CA ASP A 129 20.26 24.46 1.02
C ASP A 129 20.94 24.19 -0.33
N SER A 130 20.76 22.99 -0.92
CA SER A 130 21.29 22.66 -2.25
C SER A 130 20.41 23.13 -3.40
N LEU A 131 19.15 23.50 -3.16
CA LEU A 131 18.21 23.93 -4.20
C LEU A 131 18.75 25.07 -5.09
N PRO A 132 19.36 26.16 -4.56
CA PRO A 132 19.93 27.23 -5.40
C PRO A 132 20.93 26.73 -6.45
N ALA A 133 21.77 25.76 -6.08
CA ALA A 133 22.75 25.17 -6.99
C ALA A 133 22.12 24.12 -7.92
N ALA A 134 21.24 23.27 -7.38
CA ALA A 134 20.60 22.20 -8.12
C ALA A 134 19.71 22.72 -9.26
N VAL A 135 19.08 23.88 -9.07
CA VAL A 135 18.20 24.46 -10.09
C VAL A 135 18.94 25.33 -11.11
N GLY A 136 20.26 25.53 -11.03
CA GLY A 136 21.01 26.34 -12.01
C GLY A 136 20.69 27.85 -12.02
N ASN A 137 19.71 28.30 -11.24
CA ASN A 137 19.27 29.69 -11.08
C ASN A 137 19.25 30.04 -9.58
N GLY A 138 20.34 30.61 -9.08
CA GLY A 138 20.56 30.90 -7.66
C GLY A 138 19.39 31.65 -7.00
N PRO A 139 18.97 32.83 -7.52
CA PRO A 139 17.84 33.57 -6.98
C PRO A 139 16.52 32.80 -6.95
N LEU A 140 16.19 32.06 -8.02
CA LEU A 140 14.97 31.27 -8.09
C LEU A 140 14.99 30.12 -7.07
N GLY A 141 16.12 29.43 -6.96
CA GLY A 141 16.29 28.33 -6.01
C GLY A 141 16.34 28.80 -4.56
N GLU A 142 16.89 29.99 -4.28
CA GLU A 142 16.85 30.62 -2.95
C GLU A 142 15.41 30.96 -2.54
N LYS A 143 14.64 31.58 -3.44
CA LYS A 143 13.22 31.86 -3.23
C LYS A 143 12.45 30.58 -2.94
N LEU A 144 12.64 29.55 -3.76
CA LEU A 144 11.99 28.25 -3.60
C LEU A 144 12.37 27.59 -2.26
N ALA A 145 13.65 27.57 -1.90
CA ALA A 145 14.11 27.04 -0.64
C ALA A 145 13.50 27.79 0.56
N GLY A 146 13.41 29.13 0.49
CA GLY A 146 12.76 29.96 1.50
C GLY A 146 11.27 29.61 1.69
N GLN A 147 10.54 29.50 0.58
CA GLN A 147 9.13 29.09 0.58
C GLN A 147 8.93 27.68 1.17
N LEU A 148 9.79 26.73 0.79
CA LEU A 148 9.71 25.34 1.30
C LEU A 148 10.07 25.22 2.78
N ARG A 149 10.99 26.05 3.29
CA ARG A 149 11.22 26.16 4.75
C ARG A 149 9.95 26.60 5.48
N GLY A 150 9.10 27.42 4.87
CA GLY A 150 7.79 27.78 5.40
C GLY A 150 6.75 26.65 5.39
N VAL A 151 6.92 25.64 4.53
CA VAL A 151 6.05 24.46 4.39
C VAL A 151 6.36 23.37 5.42
N VAL A 152 7.59 23.31 5.92
CA VAL A 152 8.05 22.26 6.83
C VAL A 152 8.12 22.78 8.26
N GLU A 153 7.79 21.94 9.24
CA GLU A 153 7.99 22.29 10.65
C GLU A 153 9.47 22.63 10.94
N PRO A 154 9.73 23.70 11.73
CA PRO A 154 11.09 24.08 12.08
C PRO A 154 11.76 22.99 12.93
N LYS A 155 13.09 22.91 12.84
CA LYS A 155 13.86 22.04 13.74
C LYS A 155 13.61 22.50 15.18
N ARG A 156 13.06 21.62 16.03
CA ARG A 156 12.98 21.88 17.47
C ARG A 156 14.41 22.08 17.99
N LYS A 157 14.69 23.25 18.57
CA LYS A 157 15.92 23.47 19.34
C LYS A 157 15.84 22.53 20.54
N SER A 158 16.71 21.52 20.59
CA SER A 158 16.91 20.75 21.83
C SER A 158 17.48 21.73 22.85
N SER A 159 16.72 22.10 23.88
CA SER A 159 17.23 22.95 24.95
C SER A 159 18.43 22.25 25.60
N PRO A 160 19.55 22.95 25.84
CA PRO A 160 20.65 22.39 26.62
C PRO A 160 20.09 21.99 27.99
N GLY A 161 20.11 20.69 28.31
CA GLY A 161 19.55 20.15 29.55
C GLY A 161 18.16 19.49 29.45
N SER A 162 17.48 19.52 28.30
CA SER A 162 16.28 18.68 28.14
C SER A 162 16.72 17.22 28.07
N ARG A 163 16.44 16.41 29.12
CA ARG A 163 16.50 14.95 29.03
C ARG A 163 15.79 14.55 27.75
N ALA A 164 16.45 13.75 26.90
CA ALA A 164 15.82 13.17 25.71
C ALA A 164 14.48 12.58 26.15
N VAL A 165 13.38 13.18 25.68
CA VAL A 165 12.04 12.70 26.02
C VAL A 165 12.00 11.26 25.52
N SER A 166 11.97 10.30 26.44
CA SER A 166 11.85 8.89 26.09
C SER A 166 10.69 8.76 25.11
N PRO A 167 10.88 8.09 23.95
CA PRO A 167 9.82 8.00 22.97
C PRO A 167 8.59 7.38 23.63
N ALA A 168 7.40 7.86 23.26
CA ALA A 168 6.17 7.33 23.86
C ALA A 168 6.18 5.79 23.76
N PRO A 169 5.86 5.07 24.86
CA PRO A 169 5.90 3.62 24.85
C PRO A 169 4.83 3.09 23.89
N SER A 170 5.24 2.26 22.93
CA SER A 170 4.31 1.54 22.07
C SER A 170 3.61 0.42 22.84
N MET A 171 2.31 0.28 22.57
CA MET A 171 1.46 -0.76 23.15
C MET A 171 1.68 -2.15 22.56
N THR A 172 2.56 -2.32 21.57
CA THR A 172 2.79 -3.63 20.90
C THR A 172 4.24 -4.06 20.91
N TYR A 173 5.19 -3.12 21.03
CA TYR A 173 6.62 -3.46 20.93
C TYR A 173 7.15 -4.28 22.09
N GLY A 174 6.50 -4.24 23.26
CA GLY A 174 6.82 -5.16 24.36
C GLY A 174 6.70 -6.64 23.95
N TRP A 175 5.83 -6.96 23.01
CA TRP A 175 5.59 -8.32 22.50
C TRP A 175 6.47 -8.65 21.29
N SER A 176 6.65 -7.70 20.37
CA SER A 176 7.33 -7.95 19.08
C SER A 176 8.84 -7.71 19.11
N ALA A 177 9.35 -6.88 20.02
CA ALA A 177 10.78 -6.55 20.11
C ALA A 177 11.60 -7.60 20.89
N GLY A 178 11.40 -8.89 20.59
CA GLY A 178 12.07 -10.01 21.24
C GLY A 178 12.55 -11.06 20.24
N ARG A 179 13.63 -11.78 20.58
CA ARG A 179 14.18 -12.85 19.73
C ARG A 179 13.20 -13.99 19.51
N ALA A 180 12.40 -14.34 20.52
CA ALA A 180 11.38 -15.38 20.39
C ALA A 180 10.31 -15.03 19.33
N PHE A 181 9.92 -13.76 19.25
CA PHE A 181 9.01 -13.27 18.23
C PHE A 181 9.63 -13.39 16.84
N GLU A 182 10.85 -12.88 16.68
CA GLU A 182 11.59 -12.91 15.40
C GLU A 182 11.80 -14.34 14.89
N VAL A 183 12.26 -15.26 15.74
CA VAL A 183 12.44 -16.67 15.36
C VAL A 183 11.12 -17.27 14.90
N ARG A 184 10.02 -16.96 15.59
CA ARG A 184 8.71 -17.49 15.21
C ARG A 184 8.18 -16.90 13.91
N TYR A 185 8.42 -15.61 13.68
CA TYR A 185 8.10 -14.95 12.42
C TYR A 185 8.80 -15.64 11.24
N TRP A 186 10.11 -15.87 11.33
CA TRP A 186 10.86 -16.56 10.27
C TRP A 186 10.45 -18.04 10.10
N LYS A 187 10.10 -18.74 11.19
CA LYS A 187 9.56 -20.09 11.10
C LYS A 187 8.23 -20.13 10.37
N ASP A 188 7.32 -19.22 10.68
CA ASP A 188 6.03 -19.14 10.00
C ASP A 188 6.24 -18.89 8.49
N ILE A 189 7.13 -17.96 8.09
CA ILE A 189 7.48 -17.74 6.68
C ILE A 189 7.99 -19.02 6.02
N ALA A 190 8.95 -19.69 6.66
CA ALA A 190 9.53 -20.92 6.12
C ALA A 190 8.47 -22.03 5.97
N ASP A 191 7.62 -22.22 6.98
CA ASP A 191 6.56 -23.24 6.99
C ASP A 191 5.53 -23.00 5.89
N LEU A 192 5.16 -21.73 5.65
CA LEU A 192 4.21 -21.32 4.62
C LEU A 192 4.78 -21.42 3.19
N SER A 193 6.07 -21.13 3.02
CA SER A 193 6.70 -21.00 1.69
C SER A 193 7.42 -22.25 1.19
N THR A 194 7.95 -23.10 2.07
CA THR A 194 8.86 -24.22 1.69
C THR A 194 8.29 -25.61 1.96
N GLY A 195 7.12 -25.68 2.58
CA GLY A 195 6.56 -26.91 3.13
C GLY A 195 5.44 -27.54 2.31
N ARG A 196 4.25 -27.54 2.90
CA ARG A 196 3.12 -28.42 2.53
C ARG A 196 2.23 -27.91 1.41
N TYR A 197 2.39 -26.64 1.04
CA TYR A 197 1.58 -25.94 0.05
C TYR A 197 2.51 -25.58 -1.11
N LEU A 198 2.26 -26.14 -2.28
CA LEU A 198 3.11 -25.95 -3.46
C LEU A 198 2.40 -25.14 -4.54
N ASN A 199 1.11 -25.38 -4.71
CA ASN A 199 0.30 -24.77 -5.76
C ASN A 199 -0.62 -23.71 -5.14
N GLN A 200 -0.09 -22.51 -4.94
CA GLN A 200 -0.72 -21.44 -4.15
C GLN A 200 -1.20 -20.26 -5.01
N ALA A 201 -0.94 -20.26 -6.32
CA ALA A 201 -1.61 -19.36 -7.23
C ALA A 201 -3.10 -19.67 -7.28
N ASN A 202 -3.92 -18.63 -7.34
CA ASN A 202 -5.37 -18.79 -7.41
C ASN A 202 -5.80 -19.52 -8.70
N SER A 203 -5.06 -19.36 -9.80
CA SER A 203 -5.29 -20.04 -11.09
C SER A 203 -4.93 -21.53 -11.07
N ASP A 204 -4.25 -22.02 -10.02
CA ASP A 204 -3.71 -23.38 -10.03
C ASP A 204 -4.75 -24.49 -9.99
N CYS A 205 -4.43 -25.66 -10.54
CA CYS A 205 -3.22 -25.95 -11.33
C CYS A 205 -3.44 -25.59 -12.79
N ILE A 206 -2.43 -25.08 -13.48
CA ILE A 206 -2.51 -24.98 -14.94
C ILE A 206 -2.57 -26.37 -15.57
N LEU A 207 -3.49 -26.55 -16.52
CA LEU A 207 -3.85 -27.85 -17.10
C LEU A 207 -3.03 -28.22 -18.33
N ASP A 208 -2.14 -27.36 -18.79
CA ASP A 208 -1.28 -27.63 -19.94
C ASP A 208 -0.30 -28.79 -19.67
N PRO A 209 0.10 -29.56 -20.70
CA PRO A 209 0.96 -30.73 -20.50
C PRO A 209 2.32 -30.42 -19.87
N VAL A 210 2.91 -29.26 -20.19
CA VAL A 210 4.24 -28.86 -19.72
C VAL A 210 4.20 -28.60 -18.21
N THR A 211 3.20 -27.84 -17.75
CA THR A 211 3.00 -27.59 -16.32
C THR A 211 2.66 -28.88 -15.58
N ARG A 212 1.73 -29.69 -16.13
CA ARG A 212 1.31 -30.95 -15.49
C ARG A 212 2.45 -31.95 -15.34
N GLY A 213 3.44 -31.95 -16.24
CA GLY A 213 4.62 -32.79 -16.14
C GLY A 213 5.61 -32.38 -15.05
N GLN A 214 5.50 -31.17 -14.50
CA GLN A 214 6.46 -30.62 -13.53
C GLN A 214 5.90 -30.39 -12.13
N ILE A 215 4.57 -30.26 -11.99
CA ILE A 215 3.94 -30.10 -10.67
C ILE A 215 3.97 -31.40 -9.87
N LYS A 216 4.20 -31.30 -8.56
CA LYS A 216 4.17 -32.44 -7.63
C LYS A 216 2.77 -32.72 -7.09
N HIS A 217 2.01 -31.66 -6.84
CA HIS A 217 0.61 -31.76 -6.47
C HIS A 217 -0.22 -31.49 -7.73
N HIS A 218 -1.19 -32.34 -8.02
CA HIS A 218 -2.11 -32.15 -9.15
C HIS A 218 -3.44 -31.51 -8.71
N ARG A 219 -3.39 -30.73 -7.63
CA ARG A 219 -4.50 -29.95 -7.08
C ARG A 219 -3.98 -28.64 -6.52
N ARG A 220 -4.88 -27.66 -6.45
CA ARG A 220 -4.64 -26.40 -5.76
C ARG A 220 -4.46 -26.66 -4.26
N ASP A 221 -3.48 -26.00 -3.65
CA ASP A 221 -3.23 -26.07 -2.20
C ASP A 221 -3.75 -24.84 -1.45
N LEU A 222 -4.25 -23.84 -2.17
CA LEU A 222 -4.74 -22.57 -1.63
C LEU A 222 -5.87 -22.75 -0.61
N GLU A 223 -6.80 -23.67 -0.86
CA GLU A 223 -7.88 -24.00 0.09
C GLU A 223 -7.31 -24.56 1.39
N ARG A 224 -6.35 -25.48 1.30
CA ARG A 224 -5.70 -26.10 2.48
C ARG A 224 -4.91 -25.07 3.27
N LEU A 225 -4.25 -24.13 2.58
CA LEU A 225 -3.60 -23.00 3.23
C LEU A 225 -4.64 -22.12 3.94
N GLY A 226 -5.75 -21.79 3.29
CA GLY A 226 -6.81 -21.01 3.92
C GLY A 226 -7.40 -21.67 5.17
N ASP A 227 -7.65 -22.98 5.12
CA ASP A 227 -8.12 -23.75 6.28
C ASP A 227 -7.09 -23.76 7.42
N HIS A 228 -5.81 -23.80 7.08
CA HIS A 228 -4.73 -23.70 8.06
C HIS A 228 -4.72 -22.36 8.78
N LEU A 229 -4.85 -21.26 8.03
CA LEU A 229 -4.90 -19.89 8.57
C LEU A 229 -6.15 -19.70 9.45
N LEU A 230 -7.34 -20.09 8.97
CA LEU A 230 -8.57 -20.02 9.76
C LEU A 230 -8.46 -20.83 11.06
N SER A 231 -7.91 -22.04 10.98
CA SER A 231 -7.66 -22.89 12.16
C SER A 231 -6.67 -22.24 13.14
N TYR A 232 -5.64 -21.57 12.63
CA TYR A 232 -4.70 -20.81 13.45
C TYR A 232 -5.43 -19.71 14.24
N TYR A 233 -6.22 -18.87 13.59
CA TYR A 233 -6.94 -17.79 14.26
C TYR A 233 -7.94 -18.29 15.29
N ARG A 234 -8.68 -19.36 14.99
CA ARG A 234 -9.59 -19.99 15.96
C ARG A 234 -8.85 -20.44 17.22
N ARG A 235 -7.68 -21.07 17.08
CA ARG A 235 -6.84 -21.46 18.21
C ARG A 235 -6.33 -20.26 19.01
N VAL A 236 -5.87 -19.20 18.34
CA VAL A 236 -5.40 -17.98 19.01
C VAL A 236 -6.53 -17.31 19.79
N VAL A 237 -7.70 -17.18 19.19
CA VAL A 237 -8.90 -16.63 19.82
C VAL A 237 -9.33 -17.45 21.03
N ALA A 238 -9.37 -18.79 20.89
CA ALA A 238 -9.73 -19.70 21.98
C ALA A 238 -8.73 -19.63 23.14
N ALA A 239 -7.42 -19.67 22.85
CA ALA A 239 -6.36 -19.57 23.85
C ALA A 239 -6.37 -18.22 24.62
N ASN A 240 -6.99 -17.19 24.04
CA ASN A 240 -7.18 -15.89 24.68
C ASN A 240 -8.58 -15.72 25.32
N GLY A 241 -9.42 -16.76 25.37
CA GLY A 241 -10.74 -16.67 25.97
C GLY A 241 -11.70 -15.73 25.21
N LEU A 242 -11.46 -15.51 23.92
CA LEU A 242 -12.27 -14.63 23.08
C LEU A 242 -13.25 -15.40 22.17
N GLY A 243 -13.38 -16.72 22.32
CA GLY A 243 -14.18 -17.58 21.43
C GLY A 243 -15.65 -17.16 21.25
N LYS A 244 -16.25 -16.51 22.25
CA LYS A 244 -17.64 -15.99 22.14
C LYS A 244 -17.73 -14.59 21.53
N LYS A 245 -16.63 -13.82 21.51
CA LYS A 245 -16.62 -12.39 21.15
C LYS A 245 -15.96 -12.10 19.80
N ALA A 246 -14.84 -12.77 19.53
CA ALA A 246 -14.17 -12.69 18.24
C ALA A 246 -14.88 -13.59 17.22
N ARG A 247 -14.70 -13.29 15.93
CA ARG A 247 -15.23 -14.09 14.81
C ARG A 247 -14.10 -14.48 13.88
N VAL A 248 -14.11 -15.69 13.36
CA VAL A 248 -13.12 -16.19 12.41
C VAL A 248 -13.86 -16.96 11.34
N GLY A 249 -13.73 -16.50 10.10
CA GLY A 249 -14.52 -16.98 8.98
C GLY A 249 -13.93 -16.57 7.64
N ASP A 250 -14.69 -16.80 6.58
CA ASP A 250 -14.33 -16.43 5.23
C ASP A 250 -15.41 -15.60 4.52
N LEU A 251 -15.00 -14.92 3.46
CA LEU A 251 -15.83 -14.17 2.54
C LEU A 251 -15.75 -14.87 1.18
N PRO A 252 -16.63 -15.87 0.92
CA PRO A 252 -16.60 -16.62 -0.32
C PRO A 252 -17.12 -15.77 -1.48
N PHE A 253 -16.50 -15.94 -2.65
CA PHE A 253 -16.91 -15.32 -3.90
C PHE A 253 -16.58 -16.18 -5.12
N GLN A 254 -17.16 -15.79 -6.25
CA GLN A 254 -16.99 -16.49 -7.52
C GLN A 254 -16.10 -15.68 -8.44
N TRP A 255 -15.30 -16.37 -9.25
CA TRP A 255 -14.44 -15.77 -10.24
C TRP A 255 -15.33 -15.29 -11.40
N ARG A 256 -15.54 -13.97 -11.51
CA ARG A 256 -16.36 -13.39 -12.58
C ARG A 256 -15.45 -12.79 -13.64
N THR A 257 -15.32 -13.48 -14.76
CA THR A 257 -14.44 -13.09 -15.87
C THR A 257 -15.25 -12.85 -17.14
N ALA A 258 -14.80 -11.91 -17.98
CA ALA A 258 -15.42 -11.67 -19.29
C ALA A 258 -15.04 -12.72 -20.34
N PHE A 259 -14.05 -13.56 -20.03
CA PHE A 259 -13.49 -14.59 -20.89
C PHE A 259 -13.34 -15.89 -20.12
N GLU A 260 -13.31 -17.00 -20.86
CA GLU A 260 -13.10 -18.33 -20.31
C GLU A 260 -11.61 -18.65 -20.20
N PHE A 261 -11.21 -19.26 -19.09
CA PHE A 261 -9.85 -19.69 -18.84
C PHE A 261 -9.81 -21.21 -18.61
N GLU A 262 -10.26 -21.97 -19.61
CA GLU A 262 -10.44 -23.43 -19.50
C GLU A 262 -9.16 -24.20 -19.12
N TRP A 263 -8.00 -23.60 -19.37
CA TRP A 263 -6.68 -24.15 -19.05
C TRP A 263 -6.22 -23.82 -17.63
N TRP A 264 -6.97 -23.03 -16.86
CA TRP A 264 -6.71 -22.72 -15.44
C TRP A 264 -7.57 -23.61 -14.55
N GLY A 265 -6.95 -24.57 -13.88
CA GLY A 265 -7.65 -25.53 -13.03
C GLY A 265 -8.44 -24.87 -11.91
N GLY A 266 -7.91 -23.79 -11.32
CA GLY A 266 -8.59 -23.03 -10.26
C GLY A 266 -9.85 -22.33 -10.77
N TRP A 267 -9.74 -21.67 -11.94
CA TRP A 267 -10.87 -21.03 -12.60
C TRP A 267 -11.94 -22.04 -12.97
N LYS A 268 -11.55 -23.13 -13.61
CA LYS A 268 -12.46 -24.20 -14.03
C LYS A 268 -13.18 -24.82 -12.84
N ALA A 269 -12.45 -25.13 -11.75
CA ALA A 269 -13.04 -25.66 -10.53
C ALA A 269 -14.02 -24.67 -9.89
N ASN A 270 -13.73 -23.38 -9.94
CA ASN A 270 -14.61 -22.32 -9.47
C ASN A 270 -15.92 -22.27 -10.29
N GLN A 271 -15.83 -22.22 -11.62
CA GLN A 271 -17.02 -22.19 -12.50
C GLN A 271 -17.88 -23.46 -12.37
N GLU A 272 -17.27 -24.62 -12.15
CA GLU A 272 -17.97 -25.90 -11.98
C GLU A 272 -18.54 -26.09 -10.55
N GLY A 273 -18.38 -25.11 -9.65
CA GLY A 273 -18.85 -25.19 -8.26
C GLY A 273 -18.10 -26.22 -7.41
N ARG A 274 -16.94 -26.71 -7.87
CA ARG A 274 -16.06 -27.64 -7.14
C ARG A 274 -15.11 -26.92 -6.19
N ALA A 275 -14.91 -25.63 -6.40
CA ALA A 275 -14.13 -24.75 -5.55
C ALA A 275 -14.79 -23.36 -5.50
N GLU A 276 -14.39 -22.53 -4.54
CA GLU A 276 -14.76 -21.13 -4.47
C GLU A 276 -13.53 -20.29 -4.08
N GLU A 277 -13.52 -19.03 -4.50
CA GLU A 277 -12.53 -18.10 -3.99
C GLU A 277 -12.97 -17.58 -2.64
N ARG A 278 -12.02 -17.27 -1.76
CA ARG A 278 -12.35 -16.76 -0.43
C ARG A 278 -11.27 -15.87 0.15
N ASN A 279 -11.69 -14.69 0.60
CA ASN A 279 -10.89 -13.92 1.55
C ASN A 279 -11.09 -14.53 2.94
N LEU A 280 -10.06 -14.48 3.78
CA LEU A 280 -10.12 -14.98 5.15
C LEU A 280 -10.16 -13.80 6.10
N MET A 281 -10.93 -13.89 7.19
CA MET A 281 -11.06 -12.78 8.12
C MET A 281 -11.15 -13.24 9.58
N ALA A 282 -10.38 -12.57 10.44
CA ALA A 282 -10.51 -12.64 11.89
C ALA A 282 -10.90 -11.27 12.45
N VAL A 283 -12.06 -11.20 13.12
CA VAL A 283 -12.59 -10.00 13.78
C VAL A 283 -12.24 -10.06 15.26
N ILE A 284 -11.32 -9.20 15.70
CA ILE A 284 -10.90 -9.06 17.10
C ILE A 284 -11.63 -7.87 17.71
N PRO A 285 -12.43 -8.06 18.79
CA PRO A 285 -13.33 -7.03 19.28
C PRO A 285 -12.59 -5.90 20.00
N GLY A 286 -13.02 -4.65 19.74
CA GLY A 286 -12.67 -3.49 20.55
C GLY A 286 -13.80 -3.02 21.47
N ARG A 287 -13.62 -1.84 22.07
CA ARG A 287 -14.65 -1.18 22.89
C ARG A 287 -15.84 -0.72 22.06
N ASP A 288 -15.61 -0.27 20.83
CA ASP A 288 -16.64 0.13 19.89
C ASP A 288 -16.71 -0.82 18.69
N ARG A 289 -17.67 -1.76 18.73
CA ARG A 289 -17.91 -2.77 17.69
C ARG A 289 -18.48 -2.19 16.39
N ARG A 290 -18.90 -0.91 16.37
CA ARG A 290 -19.46 -0.25 15.18
C ARG A 290 -18.40 0.31 14.24
N ARG A 291 -17.13 0.24 14.65
CA ARG A 291 -16.00 0.71 13.87
C ARG A 291 -14.94 -0.37 13.77
N ALA A 292 -14.18 -0.37 12.68
CA ALA A 292 -13.07 -1.29 12.50
C ALA A 292 -11.85 -0.62 11.87
N VAL A 293 -10.66 -1.17 12.12
CA VAL A 293 -9.46 -0.97 11.32
C VAL A 293 -9.08 -2.30 10.70
N ILE A 294 -8.76 -2.29 9.41
CA ILE A 294 -8.34 -3.49 8.68
C ILE A 294 -6.81 -3.51 8.60
N MET A 295 -6.25 -4.68 8.94
CA MET A 295 -4.86 -5.05 8.67
C MET A 295 -4.91 -6.21 7.68
N ALA A 296 -4.35 -6.04 6.49
CA ALA A 296 -4.51 -6.98 5.39
C ALA A 296 -3.19 -7.35 4.71
N ASP A 297 -3.21 -8.47 4.02
CA ASP A 297 -2.20 -8.99 3.09
C ASP A 297 -2.94 -9.78 1.98
N HIS A 298 -2.20 -10.47 1.11
CA HIS A 298 -2.74 -11.59 0.33
C HIS A 298 -1.97 -12.88 0.65
N TYR A 299 -2.61 -14.03 0.47
CA TYR A 299 -2.04 -15.33 0.84
C TYR A 299 -1.85 -16.30 -0.33
N ASP A 300 -2.28 -15.91 -1.54
CA ASP A 300 -1.91 -16.54 -2.80
C ASP A 300 -0.55 -16.05 -3.31
N THR A 301 -0.01 -16.72 -4.33
CA THR A 301 1.30 -16.41 -4.92
C THR A 301 1.24 -16.31 -6.45
N ALA A 302 2.15 -15.56 -7.06
CA ALA A 302 2.32 -15.50 -8.51
C ALA A 302 2.90 -16.79 -9.14
N TYR A 303 2.79 -16.88 -10.46
CA TYR A 303 3.64 -17.75 -11.27
C TYR A 303 5.06 -17.18 -11.41
N MET A 304 6.06 -18.06 -11.37
CA MET A 304 7.46 -17.70 -11.58
C MET A 304 7.73 -17.37 -13.06
N GLU A 305 7.82 -16.07 -13.39
CA GLU A 305 8.09 -15.57 -14.75
C GLU A 305 9.34 -16.18 -15.36
N ASP A 306 10.42 -16.28 -14.60
CA ASP A 306 11.69 -16.89 -15.00
C ASP A 306 11.59 -18.39 -15.30
N VAL A 307 10.51 -19.07 -14.87
CA VAL A 307 10.26 -20.48 -15.16
C VAL A 307 9.34 -20.68 -16.36
N TYR A 308 8.31 -19.84 -16.53
CA TYR A 308 7.35 -20.02 -17.62
C TYR A 308 7.72 -19.25 -18.89
N ASP A 309 8.47 -18.14 -18.80
CA ASP A 309 8.85 -17.34 -19.96
C ASP A 309 10.00 -18.01 -20.72
N ARG A 310 9.70 -18.57 -21.89
CA ARG A 310 10.69 -19.25 -22.75
C ARG A 310 11.73 -18.29 -23.30
N ASP A 311 11.39 -17.02 -23.51
CA ASP A 311 12.33 -16.03 -24.03
C ASP A 311 13.40 -15.68 -22.99
N ARG A 312 13.15 -15.99 -21.71
CA ARG A 312 14.10 -15.88 -20.60
C ARG A 312 14.78 -17.21 -20.23
N GLY A 313 14.63 -18.24 -21.06
CA GLY A 313 15.19 -19.57 -20.83
C GLY A 313 14.34 -20.47 -19.94
N GLY A 314 13.09 -20.09 -19.67
CA GLY A 314 12.13 -20.89 -18.92
C GLY A 314 11.66 -22.13 -19.68
N SER A 315 11.06 -23.07 -18.95
CA SER A 315 10.54 -24.33 -19.51
C SER A 315 9.18 -24.19 -20.19
N GLY A 316 8.46 -23.08 -19.93
CA GLY A 316 7.04 -22.92 -20.30
C GLY A 316 6.06 -23.41 -19.24
N ALA A 317 6.54 -24.07 -18.17
CA ALA A 317 5.69 -24.49 -17.06
C ALA A 317 5.33 -23.31 -16.16
N ARG A 318 4.05 -23.20 -15.81
CA ARG A 318 3.54 -22.20 -14.87
C ARG A 318 3.52 -22.80 -13.48
N LEU A 319 4.61 -22.58 -12.75
CA LEU A 319 4.79 -23.06 -11.39
C LEU A 319 4.61 -21.90 -10.41
N SER A 320 3.77 -22.12 -9.40
CA SER A 320 3.60 -21.16 -8.30
C SER A 320 4.91 -20.85 -7.61
N ALA A 321 5.14 -19.57 -7.35
CA ALA A 321 6.23 -19.10 -6.52
C ALA A 321 6.05 -19.58 -5.08
N ARG A 322 7.18 -19.70 -4.37
CA ARG A 322 7.20 -20.07 -2.94
C ARG A 322 6.62 -18.97 -2.05
N GLY A 323 6.64 -17.73 -2.53
CA GLY A 323 6.05 -16.57 -1.87
C GLY A 323 6.58 -16.22 -0.49
N ALA A 324 7.85 -16.50 -0.19
CA ALA A 324 8.42 -16.24 1.14
C ALA A 324 8.36 -14.75 1.52
N ASP A 325 8.72 -13.87 0.59
CA ASP A 325 8.53 -12.43 0.77
C ASP A 325 7.17 -11.97 0.26
N ASP A 326 6.76 -12.48 -0.90
CA ASP A 326 5.53 -12.17 -1.62
C ASP A 326 4.53 -13.35 -1.62
N ASN A 327 3.65 -13.50 -0.63
CA ASN A 327 3.44 -12.55 0.47
C ASN A 327 3.34 -13.21 1.85
N HIS A 328 3.95 -14.40 2.03
CA HIS A 328 3.96 -15.10 3.33
C HIS A 328 4.65 -14.31 4.44
N SER A 329 5.49 -13.32 4.10
CA SER A 329 6.04 -12.38 5.06
C SER A 329 4.94 -11.55 5.74
N ALA A 330 4.02 -10.98 4.98
CA ALA A 330 2.88 -10.26 5.49
C ALA A 330 1.88 -11.19 6.20
N THR A 331 1.65 -12.38 5.66
CA THR A 331 0.79 -13.40 6.31
C THR A 331 1.33 -13.76 7.69
N ALA A 332 2.62 -14.03 7.80
CA ALA A 332 3.27 -14.31 9.07
C ALA A 332 3.18 -13.12 10.04
N ALA A 333 3.28 -11.88 9.55
CA ALA A 333 3.12 -10.69 10.40
C ALA A 333 1.70 -10.58 10.98
N LEU A 334 0.65 -10.81 10.18
CA LEU A 334 -0.74 -10.81 10.67
C LEU A 334 -0.99 -11.97 11.64
N MET A 335 -0.46 -13.16 11.37
CA MET A 335 -0.51 -14.28 12.30
C MET A 335 0.11 -13.90 13.65
N ARG A 336 1.30 -13.30 13.64
CA ARG A 336 2.00 -12.87 14.87
C ARG A 336 1.32 -11.69 15.58
N ALA A 337 0.61 -10.83 14.86
CA ALA A 337 -0.12 -9.71 15.45
C ALA A 337 -1.38 -10.15 16.20
N ALA A 338 -2.04 -11.22 15.75
CA ALA A 338 -3.28 -11.73 16.34
C ALA A 338 -3.26 -11.97 17.87
N PRO A 339 -2.26 -12.69 18.45
CA PRO A 339 -2.21 -12.87 19.90
C PRO A 339 -2.01 -11.53 20.64
N VAL A 340 -1.29 -10.57 20.05
CA VAL A 340 -1.09 -9.24 20.63
C VAL A 340 -2.41 -8.48 20.67
N PHE A 341 -3.14 -8.44 19.55
CA PHE A 341 -4.45 -7.77 19.50
C PHE A 341 -5.49 -8.47 20.40
N CYS A 342 -5.48 -9.80 20.49
CA CYS A 342 -6.33 -10.51 21.45
C CYS A 342 -6.02 -10.12 22.90
N ALA A 343 -4.73 -10.01 23.27
CA ALA A 343 -4.33 -9.56 24.60
C ALA A 343 -4.77 -8.11 24.88
N LEU A 344 -4.65 -7.21 23.90
CA LEU A 344 -5.12 -5.83 24.00
C LEU A 344 -6.66 -5.75 24.11
N SER A 345 -7.38 -6.57 23.34
CA SER A 345 -8.84 -6.69 23.38
C SER A 345 -9.33 -7.09 24.77
N ARG A 346 -8.75 -8.14 25.36
CA ARG A 346 -9.06 -8.59 26.72
C ARG A 346 -8.86 -7.50 27.78
N ARG A 347 -7.87 -6.64 27.57
CA ARG A 347 -7.55 -5.51 28.47
C ARG A 347 -8.41 -4.27 28.20
N GLY A 348 -9.33 -4.32 27.23
CA GLY A 348 -10.16 -3.17 26.85
C GLY A 348 -9.37 -2.02 26.21
N LEU A 349 -8.21 -2.34 25.63
CA LEU A 349 -7.27 -1.35 25.09
C LEU A 349 -7.47 -1.06 23.60
N LEU A 350 -8.23 -1.89 22.89
CA LEU A 350 -8.62 -1.62 21.51
C LEU A 350 -9.82 -0.67 21.48
N GLY A 351 -9.65 0.50 20.84
CA GLY A 351 -10.72 1.50 20.73
C GLY A 351 -11.90 1.03 19.87
N CYS A 352 -11.63 0.22 18.85
CA CYS A 352 -12.57 -0.34 17.89
C CYS A 352 -12.12 -1.75 17.49
N ASP A 353 -12.91 -2.43 16.66
CA ASP A 353 -12.52 -3.74 16.15
C ASP A 353 -11.24 -3.64 15.30
N VAL A 354 -10.45 -4.72 15.35
CA VAL A 354 -9.32 -4.94 14.44
C VAL A 354 -9.66 -6.16 13.60
N TRP A 355 -9.69 -5.98 12.28
CA TRP A 355 -9.92 -7.05 11.33
C TRP A 355 -8.59 -7.46 10.71
N LEU A 356 -8.24 -8.72 10.83
CA LEU A 356 -7.11 -9.32 10.13
C LEU A 356 -7.65 -10.01 8.89
N VAL A 357 -7.23 -9.59 7.71
CA VAL A 357 -7.81 -10.02 6.44
C VAL A 357 -6.73 -10.57 5.52
N HIS A 358 -6.88 -11.82 5.09
CA HIS A 358 -6.07 -12.39 4.03
C HIS A 358 -6.85 -12.38 2.74
N LEU A 359 -6.39 -11.58 1.78
CA LEU A 359 -6.97 -11.47 0.45
C LEU A 359 -6.50 -12.62 -0.44
N THR A 360 -7.30 -13.01 -1.41
CA THR A 360 -6.88 -13.96 -2.45
C THR A 360 -7.06 -13.38 -3.84
N GLY A 361 -6.29 -13.87 -4.81
CA GLY A 361 -6.33 -13.40 -6.18
C GLY A 361 -5.81 -11.98 -6.28
N GLU A 362 -4.79 -11.63 -5.50
CA GLU A 362 -4.05 -10.37 -5.70
C GLU A 362 -3.32 -10.44 -7.05
N GLU A 363 -2.66 -11.56 -7.26
CA GLU A 363 -1.68 -11.76 -8.30
C GLU A 363 -2.31 -11.81 -9.69
N PHE A 364 -1.55 -11.39 -10.71
CA PHE A 364 -1.97 -11.63 -12.08
C PHE A 364 -2.08 -13.14 -12.31
N PRO A 365 -3.20 -13.64 -12.87
CA PRO A 365 -4.21 -12.93 -13.66
C PRO A 365 -5.50 -12.54 -12.92
N ALA A 366 -5.59 -12.81 -11.63
CA ALA A 366 -6.77 -12.53 -10.83
C ALA A 366 -6.97 -11.04 -10.59
N ASP A 367 -5.88 -10.26 -10.60
CA ASP A 367 -5.87 -8.79 -10.58
C ASP A 367 -6.69 -8.25 -9.39
N CYS A 368 -6.18 -8.45 -8.18
CA CYS A 368 -6.79 -7.94 -6.95
C CYS A 368 -8.25 -8.38 -6.72
N MET A 369 -8.65 -9.58 -7.15
CA MET A 369 -10.05 -10.01 -7.09
C MET A 369 -10.62 -10.02 -5.68
N GLY A 370 -9.89 -10.59 -4.72
CA GLY A 370 -10.29 -10.59 -3.32
C GLY A 370 -10.42 -9.19 -2.75
N ALA A 371 -9.48 -8.29 -3.09
CA ALA A 371 -9.56 -6.89 -2.69
C ALA A 371 -10.79 -6.20 -3.30
N ARG A 372 -11.05 -6.40 -4.60
CA ARG A 372 -12.24 -5.88 -5.30
C ARG A 372 -13.53 -6.37 -4.67
N HIS A 373 -13.62 -7.66 -4.36
CA HIS A 373 -14.79 -8.25 -3.70
C HIS A 373 -15.03 -7.63 -2.31
N LEU A 374 -13.99 -7.55 -1.47
CA LEU A 374 -14.11 -6.92 -0.14
C LEU A 374 -14.51 -5.45 -0.25
N CYS A 375 -13.86 -4.69 -1.13
CA CYS A 375 -14.18 -3.28 -1.35
C CYS A 375 -15.61 -3.08 -1.82
N GLN A 376 -16.09 -3.92 -2.75
CA GLN A 376 -17.47 -3.89 -3.20
C GLN A 376 -18.44 -4.11 -2.03
N GLN A 377 -18.23 -5.15 -1.22
CA GLN A 377 -19.10 -5.43 -0.07
C GLN A 377 -19.10 -4.33 0.99
N LEU A 378 -17.96 -3.68 1.20
CA LEU A 378 -17.84 -2.53 2.11
C LEU A 378 -18.59 -1.31 1.59
N VAL A 379 -18.46 -1.00 0.29
CA VAL A 379 -19.10 0.15 -0.34
C VAL A 379 -20.62 -0.04 -0.45
N GLU A 380 -21.06 -1.25 -0.81
CA GLU A 380 -22.48 -1.60 -0.96
C GLU A 380 -23.18 -1.88 0.38
N GLY A 381 -22.43 -1.99 1.49
CA GLY A 381 -23.00 -2.33 2.79
C GLY A 381 -23.61 -3.74 2.81
N THR A 382 -22.92 -4.70 2.19
CA THR A 382 -23.39 -6.09 2.02
C THR A 382 -22.45 -7.12 2.67
N LEU A 383 -21.43 -6.66 3.39
CA LEU A 383 -20.41 -7.50 4.00
C LEU A 383 -21.00 -8.49 5.03
N ARG A 384 -20.88 -9.79 4.74
CA ARG A 384 -21.29 -10.89 5.64
C ARG A 384 -20.18 -11.92 5.71
N LEU A 385 -19.80 -12.30 6.93
CA LEU A 385 -18.74 -13.25 7.22
C LEU A 385 -19.32 -14.64 7.47
N ARG A 386 -18.89 -15.64 6.70
CA ARG A 386 -19.29 -17.04 6.90
C ARG A 386 -18.41 -17.69 7.97
N LEU A 387 -19.04 -18.24 9.00
CA LEU A 387 -18.37 -18.87 10.14
C LEU A 387 -18.18 -20.38 9.92
N ALA A 388 -17.42 -21.00 10.82
CA ALA A 388 -17.05 -22.42 10.73
C ALA A 388 -18.24 -23.39 10.76
N ASP A 389 -19.33 -22.99 11.40
CA ASP A 389 -20.58 -23.74 11.50
C ASP A 389 -21.55 -23.47 10.33
N GLY A 390 -21.10 -22.72 9.32
CA GLY A 390 -21.91 -22.33 8.16
C GLY A 390 -22.85 -21.15 8.42
N SER A 391 -22.92 -20.64 9.66
CA SER A 391 -23.68 -19.43 9.97
C SER A 391 -23.02 -18.18 9.40
N TRP A 392 -23.78 -17.08 9.32
CA TRP A 392 -23.31 -15.82 8.76
C TRP A 392 -23.40 -14.70 9.79
N GLU A 393 -22.29 -14.00 10.01
CA GLU A 393 -22.23 -12.77 10.81
C GLU A 393 -22.37 -11.55 9.88
N ASP A 394 -23.32 -10.67 10.17
CA ASP A 394 -23.53 -9.43 9.42
C ASP A 394 -22.58 -8.33 9.91
N LEU A 395 -21.71 -7.84 9.02
CA LEU A 395 -20.76 -6.76 9.28
C LEU A 395 -21.06 -5.50 8.45
N SER A 396 -22.18 -5.48 7.71
CA SER A 396 -22.57 -4.41 6.77
C SER A 396 -22.61 -3.01 7.39
N ARG A 397 -22.95 -2.93 8.69
CA ARG A 397 -23.09 -1.67 9.42
C ARG A 397 -21.80 -1.20 10.10
N VAL A 398 -20.70 -1.95 9.97
CA VAL A 398 -19.43 -1.58 10.59
C VAL A 398 -18.71 -0.55 9.73
N ARG A 399 -18.39 0.61 10.30
CA ARG A 399 -17.63 1.65 9.62
C ARG A 399 -16.13 1.34 9.67
N VAL A 400 -15.52 1.10 8.52
CA VAL A 400 -14.07 0.99 8.39
C VAL A 400 -13.43 2.38 8.51
N GLN A 401 -12.50 2.54 9.45
CA GLN A 401 -11.80 3.79 9.72
C GLN A 401 -10.46 3.91 8.99
N GLY A 402 -9.88 2.77 8.60
CA GLY A 402 -8.60 2.73 7.92
C GLY A 402 -8.23 1.31 7.55
N VAL A 403 -7.40 1.21 6.50
CA VAL A 403 -6.89 -0.05 5.96
C VAL A 403 -5.37 0.07 5.87
N PHE A 404 -4.66 -0.89 6.43
CA PHE A 404 -3.23 -1.08 6.25
C PHE A 404 -3.03 -2.39 5.50
N VAL A 405 -2.39 -2.34 4.34
CA VAL A 405 -2.04 -3.51 3.54
C VAL A 405 -0.53 -3.72 3.64
N LEU A 406 -0.12 -4.93 3.97
CA LEU A 406 1.26 -5.36 4.05
C LEU A 406 1.58 -6.20 2.82
N ASP A 407 2.70 -5.90 2.20
CA ASP A 407 3.14 -6.52 0.96
C ASP A 407 4.67 -6.49 0.89
N MET A 408 5.29 -7.65 0.66
CA MET A 408 6.75 -7.81 0.55
C MET A 408 7.55 -7.15 1.69
N ILE A 409 7.36 -7.62 2.92
CA ILE A 409 7.85 -6.93 4.13
C ILE A 409 9.06 -7.59 4.81
N ALA A 410 9.64 -8.64 4.25
CA ALA A 410 10.77 -9.37 4.82
C ALA A 410 12.07 -9.26 4.01
N HIS A 411 12.02 -8.86 2.73
CA HIS A 411 13.23 -8.70 1.93
C HIS A 411 13.97 -7.40 2.25
N ASN A 412 15.18 -7.55 2.77
CA ASN A 412 16.11 -6.45 2.93
C ASN A 412 17.00 -6.38 1.67
N ASN A 413 16.91 -5.29 0.88
CA ASN A 413 17.69 -5.13 -0.36
C ASN A 413 19.18 -4.90 -0.06
N ASP A 414 20.08 -5.46 -0.88
CA ASP A 414 21.53 -5.26 -0.74
C ASP A 414 21.99 -3.84 -1.13
N HIS A 415 21.24 -3.15 -2.00
CA HIS A 415 21.54 -1.79 -2.45
C HIS A 415 21.01 -0.71 -1.48
N GLU A 416 19.80 -0.92 -0.95
CA GLU A 416 19.13 0.03 -0.05
C GLU A 416 18.60 -0.70 1.20
N PRO A 417 19.49 -1.07 2.14
CA PRO A 417 19.08 -1.86 3.28
C PRO A 417 18.27 -1.05 4.29
N ASP A 418 17.33 -1.73 4.93
CA ASP A 418 16.44 -1.25 5.99
C ASP A 418 15.45 -0.17 5.51
N VAL A 419 15.15 -0.14 4.21
CA VAL A 419 14.17 0.77 3.60
C VAL A 419 12.86 0.03 3.35
N PHE A 420 11.79 0.49 4.01
CA PHE A 420 10.43 0.02 3.78
C PHE A 420 9.57 1.16 3.24
N GLN A 421 8.75 0.86 2.23
CA GLN A 421 7.91 1.85 1.57
C GLN A 421 6.55 1.97 2.26
N ILE A 422 6.08 3.20 2.43
CA ILE A 422 4.67 3.50 2.77
C ILE A 422 4.04 4.13 1.54
N SER A 423 3.02 3.47 0.99
CA SER A 423 2.29 3.91 -0.20
C SER A 423 0.88 4.36 0.20
N PRO A 424 0.66 5.64 0.55
CA PRO A 424 -0.70 6.11 0.83
C PRO A 424 -1.56 6.09 -0.43
N GLY A 425 -2.84 5.75 -0.26
CA GLY A 425 -3.86 6.01 -1.28
C GLY A 425 -4.12 7.51 -1.48
N THR A 426 -5.07 7.83 -2.35
CA THR A 426 -5.46 9.22 -2.63
C THR A 426 -6.40 9.75 -1.55
N GLY A 427 -6.01 10.82 -0.85
CA GLY A 427 -6.90 11.52 0.08
C GLY A 427 -6.24 11.95 1.39
N ALA A 428 -6.98 12.74 2.17
CA ALA A 428 -6.52 13.26 3.45
C ALA A 428 -6.39 12.14 4.50
N GLU A 429 -7.37 11.23 4.52
CA GLU A 429 -7.45 10.09 5.42
C GLU A 429 -6.33 9.09 5.15
N ALA A 430 -6.07 8.77 3.87
CA ALA A 430 -4.97 7.89 3.48
C ALA A 430 -3.60 8.48 3.87
N LEU A 431 -3.39 9.79 3.65
CA LEU A 431 -2.18 10.47 4.09
C LEU A 431 -2.04 10.48 5.62
N TRP A 432 -3.15 10.66 6.34
CA TRP A 432 -3.16 10.58 7.80
C TRP A 432 -2.76 9.19 8.30
N LEU A 433 -3.25 8.12 7.68
CA LEU A 433 -2.84 6.74 7.99
C LEU A 433 -1.35 6.52 7.71
N ALA A 434 -0.84 7.01 6.58
CA ALA A 434 0.60 6.95 6.29
C ALA A 434 1.44 7.73 7.32
N TYR A 435 0.93 8.85 7.82
CA TYR A 435 1.57 9.57 8.91
C TYR A 435 1.57 8.75 10.23
N GLN A 436 0.48 8.04 10.55
CA GLN A 436 0.46 7.13 11.71
C GLN A 436 1.49 6.00 11.56
N ALA A 437 1.59 5.39 10.38
CA ALA A 437 2.60 4.36 10.08
C ALA A 437 4.03 4.93 10.18
N HIS A 438 4.25 6.15 9.69
CA HIS A 438 5.52 6.87 9.84
C HIS A 438 5.88 7.09 11.31
N LEU A 439 4.94 7.55 12.14
CA LEU A 439 5.17 7.73 13.58
C LEU A 439 5.48 6.41 14.31
N ALA A 440 4.82 5.32 13.93
CA ALA A 440 5.14 3.99 14.44
C ALA A 440 6.58 3.61 14.07
N ASN A 441 6.98 3.79 12.81
CA ASN A 441 8.35 3.54 12.35
C ASN A 441 9.39 4.41 13.11
N GLU A 442 9.13 5.70 13.30
CA GLU A 442 10.02 6.58 14.09
C GLU A 442 10.16 6.08 15.52
N THR A 443 9.06 5.64 16.12
CA THR A 443 9.04 5.10 17.48
C THR A 443 9.85 3.80 17.55
N TRP A 444 9.68 2.89 16.59
CA TRP A 444 10.48 1.67 16.48
C TRP A 444 11.97 1.97 16.38
N ASN A 445 12.35 2.88 15.49
CA ASN A 445 13.76 3.26 15.28
C ASN A 445 14.39 3.85 16.54
N ALA A 446 13.65 4.71 17.26
CA ALA A 446 14.13 5.30 18.51
C ALA A 446 14.33 4.25 19.62
N TRP A 447 13.50 3.21 19.69
CA TRP A 447 13.60 2.15 20.69
C TRP A 447 14.56 1.02 20.32
N THR A 448 14.87 0.83 19.03
CA THR A 448 15.71 -0.27 18.54
C THR A 448 17.09 -0.28 19.20
N ALA A 449 17.71 0.89 19.39
CA ALA A 449 18.99 1.01 20.10
C ALA A 449 18.92 0.49 21.54
N THR A 450 17.80 0.70 22.23
CA THR A 450 17.57 0.21 23.59
C THR A 450 17.36 -1.31 23.59
N TRP A 451 16.57 -1.85 22.67
CA TRP A 451 16.31 -3.30 22.62
C TRP A 451 17.54 -4.10 22.21
N ASN A 452 18.42 -3.54 21.37
CA ASN A 452 19.66 -4.18 20.97
C ASN A 452 20.69 -4.26 22.11
N ARG A 453 20.46 -3.55 23.24
CA ARG A 453 21.28 -3.71 24.46
C ARG A 453 20.81 -4.85 25.37
N ARG A 454 19.64 -5.46 25.12
CA ARG A 454 19.12 -6.58 25.92
C ARG A 454 20.06 -7.80 25.81
N PRO A 455 20.21 -8.64 26.85
CA PRO A 455 21.11 -9.79 26.80
C PRO A 455 20.89 -10.71 25.60
N SER A 456 19.63 -10.90 25.17
CA SER A 456 19.27 -11.73 24.01
C SER A 456 19.63 -11.12 22.65
N ARG A 457 20.13 -9.88 22.61
CA ARG A 457 20.54 -9.15 21.39
C ARG A 457 21.91 -8.47 21.51
N LYS A 458 22.47 -8.41 22.72
CA LYS A 458 23.72 -7.72 22.99
C LYS A 458 24.88 -8.40 22.27
N GLY A 459 25.64 -7.61 21.52
CA GLY A 459 26.75 -8.11 20.71
C GLY A 459 26.32 -8.73 19.38
N LEU A 460 25.00 -8.88 19.14
CA LEU A 460 24.52 -9.49 17.91
C LEU A 460 24.47 -8.46 16.76
N GLY A 461 25.01 -8.84 15.61
CA GLY A 461 25.04 -8.07 14.38
C GLY A 461 23.80 -8.29 13.50
N ARG A 462 23.89 -7.79 12.26
CA ARG A 462 22.83 -8.00 11.25
C ARG A 462 22.71 -9.47 10.88
N GLY A 463 21.48 -9.92 10.63
CA GLY A 463 21.21 -11.24 10.07
C GLY A 463 21.95 -11.40 8.73
N ARG A 464 22.54 -12.58 8.51
CA ARG A 464 23.21 -12.93 7.25
C ARG A 464 22.24 -13.66 6.34
N ARG A 465 22.33 -13.41 5.03
CA ARG A 465 21.64 -14.23 4.02
C ARG A 465 22.13 -15.68 4.13
N ILE A 466 21.20 -16.63 4.03
CA ILE A 466 21.51 -18.06 4.01
C ILE A 466 21.14 -18.61 2.64
N ARG A 467 22.02 -19.44 2.09
CA ARG A 467 21.83 -20.10 0.79
C ARG A 467 21.22 -21.50 0.91
N ASN A 468 21.25 -22.10 2.10
CA ASN A 468 20.81 -23.48 2.34
C ASN A 468 19.48 -23.53 3.11
N ARG A 469 18.71 -24.61 2.95
CA ARG A 469 17.36 -24.76 3.51
C ARG A 469 17.29 -24.93 5.04
N GLU A 470 18.41 -25.15 5.72
CA GLU A 470 18.39 -25.81 7.04
C GLU A 470 18.70 -24.92 8.26
N ALA A 471 18.72 -23.59 8.15
CA ALA A 471 18.82 -22.75 9.35
C ALA A 471 18.14 -21.39 9.21
N ILE A 472 17.36 -21.00 10.22
CA ILE A 472 17.24 -19.58 10.57
C ILE A 472 18.62 -19.18 11.09
N PRO A 473 19.25 -18.10 10.59
CA PRO A 473 20.61 -17.78 11.01
C PRO A 473 20.66 -17.64 12.53
N PRO A 474 21.62 -18.29 13.21
CA PRO A 474 21.99 -17.83 14.53
C PRO A 474 22.42 -16.37 14.33
N SER A 475 21.71 -15.46 14.99
CA SER A 475 22.18 -14.09 15.18
C SER A 475 23.53 -14.21 15.89
N ARG A 476 24.63 -13.88 15.20
CA ARG A 476 25.96 -13.74 15.81
C ARG A 476 26.05 -12.42 16.50
#